data_AF-A0A914V4W9-F1
#
_entry.id   AF-A0A914V4W9-F1
#
_cell.length_a   1.000
_cell.length_b   1.000
_cell.length_c   1.000
_cell.angle_alpha   90.00
_cell.angle_beta   90.00
_cell.angle_gamma   90.00
#
_symmetry.space_group_name_H-M   'P 1'
#
loop_
_entity.id
_entity.type
_entity.pdbx_description
1 polymer ?
#
loop_
_entity_poly.entity_id
_entity_poly.type
_entity_poly.pdbx_seq_one_letter_code
_entity_poly.pdbx_strand_id
1 'polypeptide(L)' 'MDPVDIPESLSAAPQQLVALVGLDTNNNPTHRNVADSFCVNRRPDRLPLHFRLIAADHEFPRAKPK' A
#
# COMPACT_ATOMS: atom_id res chain seq x y z
N MET A 1 27.43 -18.85 -20.29
CA MET A 1 26.09 -18.27 -20.07
C MET A 1 26.22 -17.44 -18.82
N ASP A 2 26.48 -16.16 -19.02
CA ASP A 2 26.68 -15.19 -17.95
C ASP A 2 25.44 -15.17 -17.05
N PRO A 3 25.59 -15.17 -15.72
CA PRO A 3 24.44 -15.11 -14.83
C PRO A 3 23.68 -13.83 -15.13
N VAL A 4 22.39 -13.96 -15.44
CA VAL A 4 21.47 -12.83 -15.50
C VAL A 4 21.51 -12.20 -14.12
N ASP A 5 22.09 -11.01 -14.02
CA ASP A 5 22.10 -10.21 -12.80
C ASP A 5 20.67 -9.72 -12.56
N ILE A 6 19.96 -10.46 -11.70
CA ILE A 6 18.58 -10.14 -11.36
C ILE A 6 18.63 -8.98 -10.36
N PRO A 7 17.96 -7.84 -10.63
CA PRO A 7 17.97 -6.72 -9.73
C PRO A 7 17.41 -7.11 -8.36
N GLU A 8 18.02 -6.60 -7.29
CA GLU A 8 17.70 -6.99 -5.90
C GLU A 8 16.21 -6.78 -5.55
N SER A 9 15.56 -5.82 -6.20
CA SER A 9 14.12 -5.57 -6.08
C SER A 9 13.24 -6.73 -6.53
N LEU A 10 13.74 -7.59 -7.43
CA LEU A 10 13.05 -8.77 -7.94
C LEU A 10 13.37 -10.02 -7.11
N SER A 11 14.49 -10.02 -6.37
CA SER A 11 14.84 -11.09 -5.42
C SER A 11 14.28 -10.87 -4.01
N ALA A 12 13.82 -9.65 -3.69
CA ALA A 12 13.23 -9.32 -2.41
C ALA A 12 11.88 -10.02 -2.19
N ALA A 13 11.55 -10.30 -0.92
CA ALA A 13 10.24 -10.83 -0.56
C ALA A 13 9.13 -9.82 -0.93
N PRO A 14 8.01 -10.27 -1.52
CA PRO A 14 6.94 -9.38 -1.90
C PRO A 14 6.32 -8.71 -0.67
N GLN A 15 6.30 -7.39 -0.66
CA GLN A 15 5.65 -6.62 0.39
C GLN A 15 4.15 -6.53 0.12
N GLN A 16 3.32 -6.81 1.13
CA GLN A 16 1.87 -6.71 1.00
C GLN A 16 1.45 -5.24 0.87
N LEU A 17 0.62 -4.94 -0.12
CA LEU A 17 0.09 -3.61 -0.40
C LEU A 17 -1.37 -3.51 0.09
N VAL A 18 -1.65 -2.51 0.92
CA VAL A 18 -3.01 -2.20 1.40
C VAL A 18 -3.35 -0.77 0.99
N ALA A 19 -4.39 -0.62 0.16
CA ALA A 19 -4.90 0.69 -0.25
C ALA A 19 -6.05 1.12 0.68
N LEU A 20 -6.00 2.38 1.15
CA LEU A 20 -7.06 3.03 1.92
C LEU A 20 -7.77 4.05 1.04
N VAL A 21 -9.09 3.95 0.90
CA VAL A 21 -9.92 4.85 0.08
C VAL A 21 -11.00 5.51 0.93
N GLY A 22 -11.42 6.71 0.55
CA GLY A 22 -12.53 7.43 1.20
C GLY A 22 -12.15 8.24 2.45
N LEU A 23 -10.88 8.25 2.85
CA LEU A 23 -10.39 9.12 3.92
C LEU A 23 -10.06 10.52 3.41
N ASP A 24 -10.86 11.50 3.81
CA ASP A 24 -10.54 12.91 3.60
C ASP A 24 -9.48 13.43 4.60
N THR A 25 -8.20 13.18 4.30
CA THR A 25 -7.10 13.58 5.21
C THR A 25 -6.74 15.07 5.16
N ASN A 26 -7.34 15.84 4.23
CA ASN A 26 -7.07 17.27 4.07
C ASN A 26 -7.98 18.14 4.94
N ASN A 27 -9.28 17.81 5.05
CA ASN A 27 -10.23 18.62 5.82
C ASN A 27 -10.66 17.94 7.13
N ASN A 28 -10.39 16.63 7.31
CA ASN A 28 -10.75 15.91 8.52
C ASN A 28 -9.50 15.41 9.30
N PRO A 29 -9.18 16.03 10.46
CA PRO A 29 -8.02 15.63 11.27
C PRO A 29 -8.17 14.22 11.85
N THR A 30 -9.39 13.75 12.10
CA THR A 30 -9.64 12.38 12.54
C THR A 30 -9.25 11.38 11.45
N HIS A 31 -9.59 11.66 10.18
CA HIS A 31 -9.18 10.82 9.06
C HIS A 31 -7.65 10.81 8.89
N ARG A 32 -6.99 11.95 9.09
CA ARG A 32 -5.53 12.05 9.08
C ARG A 32 -4.89 11.16 10.16
N ASN A 33 -5.42 11.19 11.39
CA ASN A 33 -4.93 10.38 12.50
C ASN A 33 -5.09 8.88 12.25
N VAL A 34 -6.21 8.48 11.62
CA VAL A 34 -6.45 7.09 11.21
C VAL A 34 -5.41 6.66 10.17
N ALA A 35 -5.22 7.43 9.10
CA ALA A 35 -4.25 7.13 8.05
C ALA A 35 -2.82 7.04 8.60
N ASP A 36 -2.42 7.98 9.45
CA ASP A 36 -1.11 7.99 10.11
C ASP A 36 -0.92 6.73 10.97
N SER A 37 -1.92 6.38 11.77
CA SER A 37 -1.87 5.21 12.66
C SER A 37 -1.64 3.89 11.92
N PHE A 38 -2.15 3.75 10.69
CA PHE A 38 -1.86 2.60 9.82
C PHE A 38 -0.44 2.63 9.26
N CYS A 39 0.06 3.81 8.89
CA CYS A 39 1.41 4.00 8.34
C CYS A 39 2.51 3.82 9.40
N VAL A 40 2.21 3.99 10.69
CA VAL A 40 3.14 3.64 11.76
C VAL A 40 3.22 2.11 11.87
N ASN A 41 4.25 1.52 11.25
CA ASN A 41 4.54 0.08 11.27
C ASN A 41 5.00 -0.40 12.67
N ARG A 42 4.09 -0.40 13.66
CA ARG A 42 4.41 -0.44 15.10
C ARG A 42 4.92 -1.77 15.66
N ARG A 43 5.13 -2.84 14.88
CA ARG A 43 5.58 -4.13 15.43
C ARG A 43 6.71 -4.76 14.62
N PRO A 44 7.89 -4.99 15.22
CA PRO A 44 9.01 -5.66 14.54
C PRO A 44 8.74 -7.14 14.21
N ASP A 45 7.70 -7.73 14.83
CA ASP A 45 7.34 -9.15 14.66
C ASP A 45 6.37 -9.40 13.48
N ARG A 46 5.84 -8.34 12.85
CA ARG A 46 4.94 -8.47 11.69
C ARG A 46 5.67 -8.15 10.40
N LEU A 47 5.34 -8.89 9.34
CA LEU A 47 5.75 -8.54 7.98
C LEU A 47 5.36 -7.08 7.68
N PRO A 48 6.26 -6.29 7.07
CA PRO A 48 5.98 -4.89 6.76
C PRO A 48 4.79 -4.83 5.78
N LEU A 49 3.79 -4.03 6.13
CA LEU A 49 2.68 -3.70 5.24
C LEU A 49 2.95 -2.36 4.57
N HIS A 50 2.76 -2.28 3.27
CA HIS A 50 2.76 -1.03 2.54
C HIS A 50 1.35 -0.45 2.54
N PHE A 51 1.09 0.59 3.32
CA PHE A 51 -0.17 1.31 3.28
C PHE A 51 -0.10 2.46 2.27
N ARG A 52 -1.13 2.61 1.45
CA ARG A 52 -1.25 3.70 0.49
C ARG A 52 -2.62 4.34 0.57
N LEU A 53 -2.67 5.64 0.80
CA LEU A 53 -3.90 6.41 0.67
C LEU A 53 -4.17 6.67 -0.82
N ILE A 54 -5.37 6.32 -1.28
CA ILE A 54 -5.85 6.57 -2.64
C ILE A 54 -7.02 7.56 -2.62
N ALA A 55 -7.17 8.33 -3.70
CA ALA A 55 -8.21 9.33 -3.83
C ALA A 55 -9.61 8.71 -3.68
N ALA A 56 -10.56 9.45 -3.11
CA ALA A 56 -11.92 8.98 -2.93
C ALA A 56 -12.62 8.62 -4.26
N ASP A 57 -12.25 9.31 -5.34
CA ASP A 57 -12.75 9.08 -6.70
C ASP A 57 -11.95 8.02 -7.48
N HIS A 58 -11.23 7.13 -6.78
CA HIS A 58 -10.45 6.09 -7.44
C HIS A 58 -11.35 5.09 -8.17
N GLU A 59 -11.32 5.10 -9.50
CA GLU A 59 -11.98 4.09 -10.31
C GLU A 59 -11.24 2.75 -10.25
N PHE A 60 -11.90 1.76 -9.67
CA PHE A 60 -11.41 0.38 -9.72
C PHE A 60 -11.67 -0.23 -11.10
N PRO A 61 -10.71 -0.98 -11.65
CA PRO A 61 -10.90 -1.67 -12.92
C PRO A 61 -12.10 -2.61 -12.82
N ARG A 62 -13.06 -2.42 -13.70
CA ARG A 62 -14.25 -3.28 -13.78
C ARG A 62 -13.82 -4.65 -14.31
N ALA A 63 -14.33 -5.71 -13.70
CA ALA A 63 -14.15 -7.05 -14.23
C ALA A 63 -14.63 -7.08 -15.69
N LYS A 64 -13.83 -7.62 -16.59
CA LYS A 64 -14.28 -7.87 -17.96
C LYS A 64 -15.48 -8.82 -17.90
N PRO A 65 -16.54 -8.58 -18.67
CA PRO A 65 -17.63 -9.55 -18.78
C PRO A 65 -17.06 -10.90 -19.21
N LYS A 66 -17.62 -11.98 -18.65
CA LYS A 66 -17.18 -13.36 -18.85
C LYS A 66 -17.50 -13.86 -20.26
#